data_AF-A0A8X6Z3A9-F1
#
_entry.id   AF-A0A8X6Z3A9-F1
#
_cell.length_a   1.000
_cell.length_b   1.000
_cell.length_c   1.000
_cell.angle_alpha   90.00
_cell.angle_beta   90.00
_cell.angle_gamma   90.00
#
_symmetry.space_group_name_H-M   'P 1'
#
loop_
_entity.id
_entity.type
_entity.pdbx_description
1 polymer ?
#
loop_
_entity_poly.entity_id
_entity_poly.type
_entity_poly.pdbx_seq_one_letter_code
_entity_poly.pdbx_strand_id
1 'polypeptide(L)'
;MQSKKAFTLIEILIYLQLSVFIFLIVFNLLFFFCKNLDILQSLLDQKISQQLAVDLIFRDCLSASQYPSEWDFENKVFRKKFLDEKLNLSFKDLGFDIKDKKLIKYEGMYDFSTQKWVDKSSNTLSYNVKNFSFIPIIASEQKNILGLKVVLEFEKRGEHIFYVSLQNRIL
;
A
#
# COMPACT_ATOMS: atom_id res chain seq x y z
N MET A 1 -12.19 33.08 -65.97
CA MET A 1 -12.28 31.60 -65.86
C MET A 1 -12.47 31.23 -64.40
N GLN A 2 -13.72 31.00 -63.98
CA GLN A 2 -14.03 30.44 -62.66
C GLN A 2 -15.13 29.40 -62.88
N SER A 3 -14.78 28.12 -62.94
CA SER A 3 -15.79 27.07 -62.85
C SER A 3 -16.24 27.00 -61.39
N LYS A 4 -17.37 27.63 -61.07
CA LYS A 4 -18.07 27.37 -59.82
C LYS A 4 -18.64 25.96 -59.92
N LYS A 5 -17.91 24.96 -59.41
CA LYS A 5 -18.42 23.58 -59.31
C LYS A 5 -19.60 23.62 -58.34
N ALA A 6 -20.81 23.45 -58.86
CA ALA A 6 -22.00 23.22 -58.06
C ALA A 6 -21.85 21.82 -57.46
N PHE A 7 -21.50 21.77 -56.18
CA PHE A 7 -21.49 20.53 -55.40
C PHE A 7 -22.89 19.93 -55.45
N THR A 8 -23.00 18.66 -55.84
CA THR A 8 -24.32 18.01 -55.91
C THR A 8 -24.79 17.66 -54.50
N LEU A 9 -26.09 17.80 -54.22
CA LEU A 9 -26.70 17.43 -52.93
C LEU A 9 -26.30 15.99 -52.51
N ILE A 10 -26.16 15.11 -53.49
CA ILE A 10 -25.76 13.70 -53.31
C ILE A 10 -24.32 13.58 -52.79
N GLU A 11 -23.36 14.35 -53.32
CA GLU A 11 -21.99 14.36 -52.81
C GLU A 11 -21.95 14.80 -51.34
N ILE A 12 -22.71 15.84 -50.98
CA ILE A 12 -22.80 16.32 -49.59
C ILE A 12 -23.34 15.22 -48.66
N LEU A 13 -24.37 14.49 -49.08
CA LEU A 13 -24.95 13.38 -48.29
C LEU A 13 -23.94 12.24 -48.11
N ILE A 14 -23.17 11.90 -49.15
CA ILE A 14 -22.12 10.88 -49.07
C ILE A 14 -21.02 11.30 -48.08
N TYR A 15 -20.56 12.55 -48.15
CA TYR A 15 -19.56 13.06 -47.19
C TYR A 15 -20.09 13.11 -45.76
N LEU A 16 -21.36 13.48 -45.58
CA LEU A 16 -22.00 13.44 -44.26
C LEU A 16 -22.02 12.02 -43.70
N GLN A 17 -22.48 11.03 -44.49
CA GLN A 17 -22.53 9.63 -44.08
C GLN A 17 -21.14 9.07 -43.71
N LEU A 18 -20.13 9.36 -44.54
CA LEU A 18 -18.74 8.97 -44.29
C LEU A 18 -18.18 9.63 -43.04
N SER A 19 -18.43 10.92 -42.84
CA SER A 19 -17.98 11.63 -41.63
C SER A 19 -18.60 11.04 -40.37
N VAL A 20 -19.91 10.73 -40.36
CA VAL A 20 -20.58 10.08 -39.22
C VAL A 20 -19.97 8.71 -38.94
N PHE A 21 -19.71 7.92 -39.99
CA PHE A 21 -19.07 6.61 -39.83
C PHE A 21 -17.65 6.72 -39.23
N ILE A 22 -16.85 7.66 -39.73
CA ILE A 22 -15.51 7.95 -39.17
C ILE A 22 -15.62 8.42 -37.72
N PHE A 23 -16.57 9.32 -37.41
CA PHE A 23 -16.80 9.81 -36.05
C PHE A 23 -17.16 8.66 -35.09
N LEU A 24 -18.01 7.72 -35.51
CA LEU A 24 -18.36 6.56 -34.69
C LEU A 24 -17.15 5.66 -34.40
N ILE A 25 -16.29 5.43 -35.39
CA ILE A 25 -15.04 4.66 -35.19
C ILE A 25 -14.12 5.38 -34.19
N VAL A 26 -13.91 6.69 -34.38
CA VAL A 26 -13.03 7.49 -33.53
C VAL A 26 -13.57 7.56 -32.09
N PHE A 27 -14.87 7.75 -31.90
CA PHE A 27 -15.49 7.76 -30.57
C PHE A 27 -15.39 6.41 -29.87
N ASN A 28 -15.60 5.30 -30.57
CA ASN A 28 -15.44 3.97 -29.99
C ASN A 28 -13.99 3.70 -29.58
N LEU A 29 -13.02 4.11 -30.39
CA LEU A 29 -11.60 4.01 -30.04
C LEU A 29 -11.28 4.85 -28.80
N LEU A 30 -11.73 6.11 -28.76
CA LEU A 30 -11.55 6.98 -27.60
C LEU A 30 -12.16 6.38 -26.33
N PHE A 31 -13.39 5.85 -26.40
CA PHE A 31 -14.03 5.19 -25.27
C PHE A 31 -13.23 3.98 -24.77
N PHE A 32 -12.74 3.15 -25.69
CA PHE A 32 -11.88 2.02 -25.35
C PHE A 32 -10.58 2.46 -24.66
N PHE A 33 -9.93 3.52 -25.17
CA PHE A 33 -8.74 4.08 -24.55
C PHE A 33 -9.02 4.65 -23.16
N CYS A 34 -10.11 5.42 -22.97
CA CYS A 34 -10.50 5.94 -21.66
C CYS A 34 -10.71 4.82 -20.65
N LYS A 35 -11.45 3.77 -21.02
CA LYS A 35 -11.67 2.61 -20.13
C LYS A 35 -10.36 1.92 -19.75
N ASN A 36 -9.43 1.77 -20.70
CA ASN A 36 -8.13 1.18 -20.40
C ASN A 36 -7.28 2.08 -19.50
N LEU A 37 -7.35 3.41 -19.68
CA LEU A 37 -6.67 4.37 -18.81
C LEU A 37 -7.23 4.30 -17.39
N ASP A 38 -8.55 4.19 -17.21
CA ASP A 38 -9.16 4.03 -15.88
C ASP A 38 -8.68 2.75 -15.19
N ILE A 39 -8.59 1.64 -15.94
CA ILE A 39 -8.05 0.37 -15.42
C ILE A 39 -6.59 0.54 -15.03
N LEU A 40 -5.76 1.14 -15.88
CA LEU A 40 -4.35 1.39 -15.59
C LEU A 40 -4.17 2.28 -14.36
N GLN A 41 -4.99 3.33 -14.24
CA GLN A 41 -4.98 4.24 -13.09
C GLN A 41 -5.32 3.49 -11.81
N SER A 42 -6.38 2.68 -11.80
CA SER A 42 -6.74 1.88 -10.63
C SER A 42 -5.63 0.89 -10.19
N LEU A 43 -4.94 0.29 -11.16
CA LEU A 43 -3.81 -0.60 -10.89
C LEU A 43 -2.62 0.17 -10.31
N LEU A 44 -2.37 1.38 -10.80
CA LEU A 44 -1.30 2.25 -10.35
C LEU A 44 -1.57 2.77 -8.93
N ASP A 45 -2.79 3.23 -8.65
CA ASP A 45 -3.23 3.64 -7.32
C ASP A 45 -3.08 2.51 -6.30
N GLN A 46 -3.49 1.29 -6.68
CA GLN A 46 -3.28 0.11 -5.85
C GLN A 46 -1.78 -0.14 -5.60
N LYS A 47 -0.92 0.04 -6.60
CA LYS A 47 0.54 -0.15 -6.46
C LYS A 47 1.14 0.87 -5.51
N ILE A 48 0.74 2.14 -5.63
CA ILE A 48 1.19 3.21 -4.74
C ILE A 48 0.74 2.92 -3.30
N SER A 49 -0.54 2.57 -3.09
CA SER A 49 -1.04 2.23 -1.75
C SER A 49 -0.28 1.07 -1.11
N GLN A 50 0.05 0.03 -1.87
CA GLN A 50 0.82 -1.11 -1.39
C GLN A 50 2.27 -0.73 -1.05
N GLN A 51 2.92 0.07 -1.90
CA GLN A 51 4.27 0.57 -1.65
C GLN A 51 4.32 1.44 -0.39
N LEU A 52 3.37 2.37 -0.24
CA LEU A 52 3.27 3.21 0.95
C LEU A 52 3.05 2.40 2.23
N ALA A 53 2.26 1.33 2.16
CA ALA A 53 2.06 0.44 3.31
C ALA A 53 3.36 -0.29 3.70
N VAL A 54 4.12 -0.78 2.71
CA VAL A 54 5.45 -1.38 2.94
C VAL A 54 6.39 -0.37 3.58
N ASP A 55 6.47 0.86 3.06
CA ASP A 55 7.35 1.91 3.57
C ASP A 55 6.97 2.32 5.00
N LEU A 56 5.67 2.39 5.30
CA LEU A 56 5.18 2.67 6.66
C LEU A 56 5.54 1.57 7.66
N ILE A 57 5.34 0.30 7.29
CA ILE A 57 5.75 -0.84 8.13
C ILE A 57 7.26 -0.81 8.35
N PHE A 58 8.04 -0.62 7.28
CA PHE A 58 9.49 -0.56 7.36
C PHE A 58 9.96 0.52 8.35
N ARG A 59 9.40 1.72 8.24
CA ARG A 59 9.69 2.83 9.16
C ARG A 59 9.30 2.52 10.60
N ASP A 60 8.15 1.89 10.82
CA ASP A 60 7.70 1.54 12.17
C ASP A 60 8.58 0.46 12.79
N CYS A 61 9.01 -0.54 12.01
CA CYS A 61 9.96 -1.56 12.43
C CYS A 61 11.35 -0.98 12.74
N LEU A 62 11.82 0.04 12.01
CA LEU A 62 13.11 0.69 12.28
C LEU A 62 13.17 1.34 13.66
N SER A 63 12.03 1.84 14.16
CA SER A 63 11.92 2.47 15.49
C SER A 63 11.41 1.51 16.56
N ALA A 64 11.28 0.22 16.24
CA ALA A 64 10.83 -0.79 17.17
C ALA A 64 11.88 -1.05 18.26
N SER A 65 11.41 -1.51 19.41
CA SER A 65 12.30 -1.87 20.50
C SER A 65 13.18 -3.07 20.14
N GLN A 66 14.37 -3.12 20.71
CA GLN A 66 15.29 -4.26 20.59
C GLN A 66 15.02 -5.37 21.63
N TYR A 67 14.22 -5.08 22.66
CA TYR A 67 13.98 -5.97 23.79
C TYR A 67 12.87 -6.97 23.47
N PRO A 68 13.10 -8.29 23.55
CA PRO A 68 12.07 -9.28 23.23
C PRO A 68 10.82 -9.22 24.11
N SER A 69 10.93 -8.72 25.34
CA SER A 69 9.78 -8.54 26.24
C SER A 69 8.78 -7.49 25.74
N GLU A 70 9.17 -6.69 24.75
CA GLU A 70 8.34 -5.66 24.13
C GLU A 70 7.89 -6.07 22.72
N TRP A 71 7.94 -7.37 22.43
CA TRP A 71 7.45 -8.00 21.22
C TRP A 71 6.49 -9.13 21.54
N ASP A 72 5.43 -9.21 20.77
CA ASP A 72 4.59 -10.38 20.61
C ASP A 72 4.59 -10.76 19.13
N PHE A 73 5.42 -11.74 18.76
CA PHE A 73 5.55 -12.17 17.36
C PHE A 73 4.33 -12.94 16.85
N GLU A 74 3.60 -13.61 17.73
CA GLU A 74 2.39 -14.36 17.35
C GLU A 74 1.28 -13.38 16.95
N ASN A 75 1.08 -12.35 17.76
CA ASN A 75 0.12 -11.28 17.51
C ASN A 75 0.66 -10.14 16.65
N LYS A 76 1.94 -10.22 16.24
CA LYS A 76 2.64 -9.22 15.41
C LYS A 76 2.57 -7.81 16.02
N VAL A 77 2.73 -7.74 17.34
CA VAL A 77 2.71 -6.51 18.12
C VAL A 77 4.12 -6.19 18.62
N PHE A 78 4.49 -4.91 18.62
CA PHE A 78 5.74 -4.46 19.21
C PHE A 78 5.63 -3.04 19.77
N ARG A 79 6.50 -2.73 20.73
CA ARG A 79 6.66 -1.37 21.23
C ARG A 79 7.59 -0.57 20.34
N LYS A 80 7.13 0.60 19.91
CA LYS A 80 7.91 1.59 19.16
C LYS A 80 8.29 2.76 20.06
N LYS A 81 9.52 3.24 19.94
CA LYS A 81 10.00 4.50 20.52
C LYS A 81 9.78 5.65 19.54
N PHE A 82 9.29 6.78 20.02
CA PHE A 82 9.17 8.01 19.21
C PHE A 82 9.37 9.24 20.08
N LEU A 83 9.71 10.36 19.45
CA LEU A 83 9.76 11.67 20.11
C LEU A 83 8.40 12.33 20.03
N ASP A 84 7.88 12.78 21.17
CA ASP A 84 6.66 13.59 21.21
C ASP A 84 6.94 15.03 20.68
N GLU A 85 5.89 15.85 20.58
CA GLU A 85 5.99 17.25 20.13
C GLU A 85 6.94 18.11 20.99
N LYS A 86 7.22 17.66 22.22
CA LYS A 86 8.12 18.32 23.18
C LYS A 86 9.51 17.68 23.20
N LEU A 87 9.82 16.80 22.24
CA LEU A 87 11.07 16.06 22.12
C LEU A 87 11.34 15.12 23.31
N ASN A 88 10.31 14.71 24.04
CA ASN A 88 10.42 13.67 25.06
C ASN A 88 10.28 12.29 24.42
N LEU A 89 11.06 11.35 24.94
CA LEU A 89 10.93 9.95 24.55
C LEU A 89 9.58 9.40 25.04
N SER A 90 8.75 9.00 24.09
CA SER A 90 7.47 8.35 24.32
C SER A 90 7.43 6.98 23.66
N PHE A 91 6.49 6.15 24.12
CA PHE A 91 6.31 4.77 23.65
C PHE A 91 4.90 4.58 23.11
N LYS A 92 4.78 3.82 22.02
CA LYS A 92 3.49 3.42 21.45
C LYS A 92 3.56 1.96 21.06
N ASP A 93 2.52 1.20 21.38
CA ASP A 93 2.42 -0.18 20.98
C ASP A 93 1.72 -0.26 19.62
N LEU A 94 2.33 -0.98 18.68
CA LEU A 94 1.90 -1.12 17.30
C LEU A 94 1.64 -2.59 17.00
N GLY A 95 0.52 -2.90 16.37
CA GLY A 95 0.22 -4.24 15.87
C GLY A 95 -0.23 -4.24 14.43
N PHE A 96 -0.10 -5.38 13.77
CA PHE A 96 -0.48 -5.54 12.38
C PHE A 96 -1.25 -6.83 12.19
N ASP A 97 -2.36 -6.75 11.46
CA ASP A 97 -3.23 -7.89 11.21
C ASP A 97 -3.82 -7.83 9.80
N ILE A 98 -4.29 -8.98 9.32
CA ILE A 98 -5.00 -9.08 8.05
C ILE A 98 -6.44 -9.47 8.32
N LYS A 99 -7.36 -8.56 7.99
CA LYS A 99 -8.80 -8.81 8.09
C LYS A 99 -9.46 -8.49 6.76
N ASP A 100 -10.24 -9.44 6.22
CA ASP A 100 -10.96 -9.27 4.95
C ASP A 100 -10.04 -8.81 3.79
N LYS A 101 -8.84 -9.38 3.70
CA LYS A 101 -7.76 -9.01 2.75
C LYS A 101 -7.22 -7.59 2.90
N LYS A 102 -7.51 -6.91 4.02
CA LYS A 102 -6.97 -5.59 4.35
C LYS A 102 -5.86 -5.74 5.37
N LEU A 103 -4.75 -5.03 5.14
CA LEU A 103 -3.73 -4.87 6.17
C LEU A 103 -4.18 -3.77 7.11
N ILE A 104 -4.41 -4.14 8.37
CA ILE A 104 -4.84 -3.24 9.43
C ILE A 104 -3.68 -3.03 10.38
N LYS A 105 -3.42 -1.76 10.70
CA LYS A 105 -2.50 -1.34 11.74
C LYS A 105 -3.29 -0.98 12.99
N TYR A 106 -2.92 -1.56 14.12
CA TYR A 106 -3.41 -1.20 15.44
C TYR A 106 -2.39 -0.30 16.13
N GLU A 107 -2.87 0.73 16.81
CA GLU A 107 -2.06 1.62 17.62
C GLU A 107 -2.74 1.90 18.95
N GLY A 108 -2.02 1.75 20.06
CA GLY A 108 -2.58 1.98 21.39
C GLY A 108 -1.71 1.45 22.52
N MET A 109 -2.36 0.90 23.54
CA MET A 109 -1.74 0.30 24.72
C MET A 109 -1.92 -1.21 24.69
N TYR A 110 -0.81 -1.94 24.67
CA TYR A 110 -0.79 -3.39 24.66
C TYR A 110 -0.12 -3.94 25.92
N ASP A 111 -0.79 -4.90 26.56
CA ASP A 111 -0.22 -5.64 27.67
C ASP A 111 0.49 -6.88 27.13
N PHE A 112 1.82 -6.82 27.07
CA PHE A 112 2.68 -7.92 26.63
C PHE A 112 2.68 -9.12 27.58
N SER A 113 2.27 -8.96 28.84
CA SER A 113 2.20 -10.08 29.79
C SER A 113 0.95 -10.93 29.58
N THR A 114 -0.19 -10.27 29.29
CA THR A 114 -1.47 -10.95 29.03
C THR A 114 -1.78 -11.12 27.55
N GLN A 115 -0.92 -10.60 26.67
CA GLN A 115 -1.04 -10.61 25.20
C GLN A 115 -2.36 -10.01 24.70
N LYS A 116 -2.82 -8.93 25.35
CA LYS A 116 -4.10 -8.28 25.04
C LYS A 116 -3.96 -6.78 24.87
N TRP A 117 -4.74 -6.25 23.93
CA TRP A 117 -4.93 -4.82 23.80
C TRP A 117 -5.78 -4.30 24.95
N VAL A 118 -5.25 -3.32 25.68
CA VAL A 118 -5.97 -2.57 26.71
C VAL A 118 -6.82 -1.49 26.05
N ASP A 119 -6.23 -0.76 25.12
CA ASP A 119 -6.90 0.20 24.25
C ASP A 119 -6.25 0.17 22.87
N LYS A 120 -7.04 0.29 21.80
CA LYS A 120 -6.51 0.33 20.44
C LYS A 120 -7.39 1.12 19.49
N SER A 121 -6.72 1.86 18.62
CA SER A 121 -7.26 2.40 17.38
C SER A 121 -6.82 1.51 16.21
N SER A 122 -7.59 1.48 15.13
CA SER A 122 -7.27 0.69 13.94
C SER A 122 -7.34 1.53 12.68
N ASN A 123 -6.30 1.46 11.84
CA ASN A 123 -6.24 2.11 10.55
C ASN A 123 -5.96 1.09 9.45
N THR A 124 -6.68 1.19 8.32
CA THR A 124 -6.39 0.35 7.16
C THR A 124 -5.21 0.95 6.39
N LEU A 125 -4.15 0.16 6.19
CA LEU A 125 -2.96 0.58 5.43
C LEU A 125 -3.06 0.23 3.95
N SER A 126 -3.54 -0.98 3.63
CA SER A 126 -3.60 -1.47 2.26
C SER A 126 -4.67 -2.55 2.06
N TYR A 127 -4.94 -2.85 0.80
CA TYR A 127 -5.91 -3.85 0.34
C TYR A 127 -5.23 -4.95 -0.46
N ASN A 128 -5.91 -6.09 -0.58
CA ASN A 128 -5.48 -7.28 -1.31
C ASN A 128 -4.19 -7.89 -0.73
N VAL A 129 -4.06 -7.85 0.60
CA VAL A 129 -2.99 -8.50 1.34
C VAL A 129 -3.42 -9.91 1.70
N LYS A 130 -2.59 -10.89 1.35
CA LYS A 130 -2.84 -12.30 1.58
C LYS A 130 -2.14 -12.78 2.85
N ASN A 131 -0.89 -12.40 3.05
CA ASN A 131 -0.11 -12.82 4.20
C ASN A 131 0.79 -11.69 4.71
N PHE A 132 1.03 -11.69 6.02
CA PHE A 132 1.92 -10.78 6.72
C PHE A 132 2.53 -11.48 7.91
N SER A 133 3.86 -11.48 8.00
CA SER A 133 4.57 -12.09 9.13
C SER A 133 5.85 -11.33 9.49
N PHE A 134 6.20 -11.45 10.78
CA PHE A 134 7.46 -11.00 11.34
C PHE A 134 8.29 -12.22 11.74
N ILE A 135 9.53 -12.26 11.29
CA ILE A 135 10.49 -13.31 11.61
C ILE A 135 11.70 -12.63 12.29
N PRO A 136 11.85 -12.76 13.62
CA PRO A 136 12.97 -12.13 14.32
C PRO A 136 14.30 -12.81 13.98
N ILE A 137 15.35 -12.00 13.91
CA ILE A 137 16.74 -12.41 13.80
C ILE A 137 17.39 -12.15 15.16
N ILE A 138 17.59 -13.22 15.93
CA ILE A 138 18.04 -13.15 17.32
C ILE A 138 19.55 -13.42 17.38
N ALA A 139 20.31 -12.61 18.13
CA ALA A 139 21.69 -12.95 18.50
C ALA A 139 21.66 -14.03 19.58
N SER A 140 22.30 -15.18 19.34
CA SER A 140 22.33 -16.31 20.27
C SER A 140 22.91 -15.98 21.65
N GLU A 141 23.74 -14.95 21.76
CA GLU A 141 24.50 -14.65 22.99
C GLU A 141 23.89 -13.55 23.87
N GLN A 142 23.00 -12.70 23.35
CA GLN A 142 22.54 -11.49 24.06
C GLN A 142 21.03 -11.42 24.33
N LYS A 143 20.24 -12.42 23.87
CA LYS A 143 18.76 -12.38 23.92
C LYS A 143 18.15 -11.08 23.37
N ASN A 144 18.86 -10.33 22.54
CA ASN A 144 18.34 -9.13 21.88
C ASN A 144 17.95 -9.46 20.44
N ILE A 145 16.92 -8.79 19.93
CA ILE A 145 16.54 -8.90 18.53
C ILE A 145 17.44 -7.97 17.73
N LEU A 146 18.33 -8.52 16.89
CA LEU A 146 19.26 -7.74 16.07
C LEU A 146 18.60 -7.18 14.81
N GLY A 147 17.59 -7.90 14.33
CA GLY A 147 16.90 -7.54 13.11
C GLY A 147 15.60 -8.30 12.94
N LEU A 148 14.87 -7.91 11.91
CA LEU A 148 13.55 -8.41 11.60
C LEU A 148 13.49 -8.70 10.10
N LYS A 149 13.13 -9.92 9.72
CA LYS A 149 12.67 -10.21 8.36
C LYS A 149 11.16 -10.00 8.35
N VAL A 150 10.70 -9.08 7.52
CA VAL A 150 9.27 -8.83 7.31
C VAL A 150 8.87 -9.41 5.97
N VAL A 151 7.78 -10.18 5.97
CA VAL A 151 7.22 -10.79 4.78
C VAL A 151 5.80 -10.29 4.59
N LEU A 152 5.53 -9.70 3.43
CA LEU A 152 4.19 -9.21 3.05
C LEU A 152 3.85 -9.75 1.66
N GLU A 153 2.75 -10.50 1.53
CA GLU A 153 2.31 -11.11 0.28
C GLU A 153 1.04 -10.43 -0.21
N PHE A 154 1.06 -9.92 -1.45
CA PHE A 154 -0.12 -9.33 -2.10
C PHE A 154 -0.70 -10.28 -3.15
N GLU A 155 -2.03 -10.30 -3.25
CA GLU A 155 -2.73 -11.10 -4.25
C GLU A 155 -2.31 -10.68 -5.67
N LYS A 156 -1.85 -11.66 -6.46
CA LYS A 156 -1.42 -11.50 -7.88
C LYS A 156 -0.20 -10.60 -8.12
N ARG A 157 0.50 -10.14 -7.08
CA ARG A 157 1.68 -9.25 -7.21
C ARG A 157 2.97 -9.79 -6.60
N GLY A 158 2.89 -10.91 -5.90
CA GLY A 158 4.05 -11.60 -5.35
C GLY A 158 4.36 -11.21 -3.91
N GLU A 159 5.52 -11.67 -3.45
CA GLU A 159 5.99 -11.51 -2.08
C GLU A 159 6.97 -10.33 -1.99
N HIS A 160 6.75 -9.43 -1.03
CA HIS A 160 7.68 -8.38 -0.65
C HIS A 160 8.39 -8.80 0.63
N ILE A 161 9.71 -8.95 0.54
CA ILE A 161 10.57 -9.32 1.66
C ILE A 161 11.54 -8.18 1.90
N PHE A 162 11.61 -7.71 3.14
CA PHE A 162 12.63 -6.74 3.55
C PHE A 162 13.20 -7.08 4.91
N TYR A 163 14.44 -6.64 5.13
CA TYR A 163 15.20 -6.88 6.33
C TYR A 163 15.44 -5.54 7.04
N VAL A 164 15.10 -5.50 8.32
CA VAL A 164 15.25 -4.31 9.15
C VAL A 164 16.28 -4.61 10.22
N SER A 165 17.33 -3.80 10.32
CA SER A 165 18.21 -3.83 11.50
C SER A 165 17.56 -2.98 12.58
N LEU A 166 17.36 -3.56 13.76
CA LEU A 166 16.83 -2.84 14.91
C LEU A 166 18.01 -2.14 15.58
N GLN A 167 18.30 -0.91 15.15
CA GLN A 167 19.25 -0.04 15.83
C GLN A 167 18.47 1.04 16.58
N ASN A 168 18.88 1.39 17.80
CA ASN A 168 18.35 2.55 18.56
C ASN A 168 18.70 3.87 17.83
N ARG A 169 18.23 4.08 16.59
CA ARG A 169 18.23 5.39 15.97
C ARG A 169 16.99 6.11 16.46
N ILE A 170 17.20 6.95 17.48
CA ILE A 170 16.34 8.11 17.72
C ILE A 170 16.52 8.95 16.45
N LEU A 171 15.53 8.95 15.56
CA LEU A 171 15.43 9.95 14.48
C LEU A 171 14.82 11.22 15.07
#